data_AF-A0A1Z4NH03-F1
#
_entry.id   AF-A0A1Z4NH03-F1
#
_cell.length_a   1.000
_cell.length_b   1.000
_cell.length_c   1.000
_cell.angle_alpha   90.00
_cell.angle_beta   90.00
_cell.angle_gamma   90.00
#
_symmetry.space_group_name_H-M   'P 1'
#
loop_
_entity.id
_entity.type
_entity.pdbx_description
1 polymer ?
#
loop_
_entity_poly.entity_id
_entity_poly.type
_entity_poly.pdbx_seq_one_letter_code
_entity_poly.pdbx_strand_id
1 'polypeptide(L)'
;MSNLSRQNPEFFESEATHSGNKLWNYVQSMSPETVTQLSQPASPEVLQAFERTIVNLLGNLPSEDFNITIATSRENLGRMLASAMLNGYFLRNVEQRMEFEKSLNAVNE
;
A
#
# COMPACT_ATOMS: atom_id res chain seq x y z
N MET A 1 -28.88 4.11 -21.29
CA MET A 1 -27.51 4.65 -21.16
C MET A 1 -27.33 5.09 -19.71
N SER A 2 -26.92 4.17 -18.83
CA SER A 2 -26.74 4.43 -17.40
C SER A 2 -25.37 5.06 -17.17
N ASN A 3 -25.41 6.33 -16.78
CA ASN A 3 -24.26 7.14 -16.44
C ASN A 3 -23.70 6.65 -15.09
N LEU A 4 -22.66 5.81 -15.12
CA LEU A 4 -21.91 5.48 -13.91
C LEU A 4 -21.12 6.72 -13.50
N SER A 5 -21.74 7.49 -12.61
CA SER A 5 -21.09 8.55 -11.85
C SER A 5 -19.80 7.98 -11.27
N ARG A 6 -18.68 8.53 -11.75
CA ARG A 6 -17.35 8.38 -11.15
C ARG A 6 -17.49 8.69 -9.66
N GLN A 7 -17.56 7.65 -8.83
CA GLN A 7 -17.35 7.77 -7.40
C GLN A 7 -15.88 8.15 -7.21
N ASN A 8 -15.63 9.45 -7.28
CA ASN A 8 -14.42 10.03 -6.72
C ASN A 8 -14.50 9.79 -5.21
N PRO A 9 -13.49 9.20 -4.56
CA PRO A 9 -13.52 8.98 -3.13
C PRO A 9 -13.35 10.32 -2.40
N GLU A 10 -14.46 11.05 -2.20
CA GLU A 10 -14.55 12.23 -1.32
C GLU A 10 -14.24 11.92 0.15
N PHE A 11 -13.95 10.66 0.47
CA PHE A 11 -13.57 10.23 1.82
C PHE A 11 -12.26 10.87 2.32
N PHE A 12 -11.40 11.37 1.42
CA PHE A 12 -10.12 11.95 1.80
C PHE A 12 -10.14 13.47 2.05
N GLU A 13 -11.20 14.19 1.66
CA GLU A 13 -11.17 15.66 1.69
C GLU A 13 -11.67 16.27 3.01
N SER A 14 -12.47 15.56 3.80
CA SER A 14 -13.19 16.17 4.94
C SER A 14 -12.44 16.19 6.28
N GLU A 15 -11.42 15.35 6.49
CA GLU A 15 -10.71 15.26 7.78
C GLU A 15 -9.26 15.79 7.79
N ALA A 16 -8.68 16.07 6.62
CA ALA A 16 -7.27 16.44 6.49
C ALA A 16 -6.96 17.92 6.82
N THR A 17 -7.98 18.76 7.07
CA THR A 17 -7.80 20.23 7.11
C THR A 17 -7.72 20.85 8.51
N HIS A 18 -8.10 20.15 9.58
CA HIS A 18 -8.18 20.75 10.94
C HIS A 18 -7.37 20.06 12.03
N SER A 19 -6.72 18.93 11.74
CA SER A 19 -5.76 18.29 12.63
C SER A 19 -4.57 17.94 11.77
N GLY A 20 -3.38 18.47 12.08
CA GLY A 20 -2.14 18.08 11.41
C GLY A 20 -2.06 16.56 11.23
N ASN A 21 -1.52 16.12 10.09
CA ASN A 21 -1.53 14.73 9.63
C ASN A 21 -1.18 13.76 10.79
N LYS A 22 -2.21 13.14 11.38
CA LYS A 22 -2.06 12.30 12.58
C LYS A 22 -1.20 11.08 12.30
N LEU A 23 -1.30 10.53 11.08
CA LEU A 23 -0.49 9.42 10.62
C LEU A 23 1.00 9.82 10.56
N TRP A 24 1.28 11.02 10.06
CA TRP A 24 2.64 11.56 10.00
C TRP A 24 3.24 11.75 11.40
N ASN A 25 2.48 12.35 12.31
CA ASN A 25 2.91 12.51 13.71
C ASN A 25 3.16 11.15 14.38
N TYR A 26 2.30 10.16 14.11
CA TYR A 26 2.46 8.80 14.60
C TYR A 26 3.73 8.13 14.08
N VAL A 27 3.97 8.18 12.76
CA VAL A 27 5.20 7.64 12.14
C VAL A 27 6.45 8.31 12.70
N GLN A 28 6.43 9.64 12.90
CA GLN A 28 7.56 10.37 13.49
C GLN A 28 7.84 10.00 14.95
N SER A 29 6.82 9.59 15.70
CA SER A 29 6.96 9.16 17.09
C SER A 29 7.47 7.72 17.26
N MET A 30 7.57 6.95 16.17
CA MET A 30 8.05 5.57 16.22
C MET A 30 9.55 5.49 16.48
N SER A 31 9.97 4.42 17.16
CA SER A 31 11.40 4.10 17.28
C SER A 31 11.99 3.73 15.91
N PRO A 32 13.26 4.05 15.63
CA PRO A 32 13.95 3.63 14.41
C PRO A 32 13.89 2.11 14.18
N GLU A 33 13.92 1.32 15.27
CA GLU A 33 13.83 -0.13 15.25
C GLU A 33 12.45 -0.59 14.74
N THR A 34 11.38 0.02 15.23
CA THR A 34 10.01 -0.23 14.77
C THR A 34 9.84 0.12 13.30
N VAL A 35 10.35 1.27 12.87
CA VAL A 35 10.31 1.68 11.45
C VAL A 35 11.05 0.67 10.58
N THR A 36 12.24 0.23 11.02
CA THR A 36 13.03 -0.77 10.30
C THR A 36 12.29 -2.09 10.17
N GLN A 37 11.68 -2.59 11.25
CA GLN A 37 10.90 -3.83 11.22
C GLN A 37 9.67 -3.72 10.32
N LEU A 38 8.93 -2.62 10.38
CA LEU A 38 7.74 -2.40 9.57
C LEU A 38 8.05 -2.15 8.08
N SER A 39 9.29 -1.75 7.77
CA SER A 39 9.74 -1.57 6.38
C SER A 39 10.15 -2.88 5.71
N GLN A 40 10.30 -3.97 6.47
CA GLN A 40 10.61 -5.27 5.90
C GLN A 40 9.32 -5.92 5.37
N PRO A 41 9.33 -6.47 4.13
CA PRO A 41 8.20 -7.25 3.64
C PRO A 41 8.06 -8.50 4.52
N ALA A 42 6.83 -8.76 4.96
CA ALA A 42 6.55 -9.83 5.90
C ALA A 42 6.71 -11.23 5.27
N SER A 43 6.56 -11.34 3.95
CA SER A 43 6.91 -12.55 3.19
C SER A 43 7.41 -12.25 1.76
N PRO A 44 8.14 -13.19 1.13
CA PRO A 44 8.52 -13.07 -0.28
C PRO A 44 7.34 -12.93 -1.24
N GLU A 45 6.21 -13.57 -0.93
CA GLU A 45 4.98 -13.51 -1.73
C GLU A 45 4.34 -12.11 -1.67
N VAL A 46 4.37 -11.45 -0.50
CA VAL A 46 3.90 -10.07 -0.32
C VAL A 46 4.77 -9.11 -1.14
N LEU A 47 6.10 -9.31 -1.14
CA LEU A 47 7.02 -8.51 -1.94
C LEU A 47 6.70 -8.63 -3.44
N GLN A 48 6.54 -9.85 -3.95
CA GLN A 48 6.19 -10.08 -5.36
C GLN A 48 4.84 -9.46 -5.74
N ALA A 49 3.84 -9.52 -4.85
CA ALA A 49 2.54 -8.90 -5.09
C ALA A 49 2.65 -7.36 -5.21
N PHE A 50 3.47 -6.75 -4.36
CA PHE A 50 3.75 -5.31 -4.40
C PHE A 50 4.47 -4.90 -5.69
N GLU A 51 5.52 -5.63 -6.08
CA GLU A 51 6.24 -5.39 -7.34
C GLU A 51 5.31 -5.44 -8.55
N ARG A 52 4.47 -6.49 -8.65
CA ARG A 52 3.47 -6.61 -9.71
C ARG A 52 2.49 -5.44 -9.72
N THR A 53 2.08 -4.98 -8.54
CA THR A 53 1.16 -3.84 -8.41
C THR A 53 1.80 -2.55 -8.94
N ILE A 54 3.06 -2.30 -8.60
CA ILE A 54 3.82 -1.15 -9.08
C ILE A 54 4.00 -1.21 -10.59
N VAL A 55 4.40 -2.37 -11.14
CA VAL A 55 4.53 -2.57 -12.59
C VAL A 55 3.20 -2.34 -13.31
N ASN A 56 2.08 -2.83 -12.75
CA ASN A 56 0.75 -2.59 -13.32
C ASN A 56 0.35 -1.11 -13.30
N LEU A 57 0.74 -0.35 -12.26
CA LEU A 57 0.44 1.07 -12.15
C LEU A 57 1.29 1.93 -13.08
N LEU A 58 2.55 1.53 -13.31
CA LEU A 58 3.53 2.29 -14.09
C LEU A 58 3.57 1.87 -15.56
N GLY A 59 3.05 0.70 -15.89
CA GLY A 59 3.16 0.05 -17.19
C GLY A 59 4.44 -0.77 -17.32
N ASN A 60 4.42 -1.79 -18.21
CA ASN A 60 5.61 -2.58 -18.52
C ASN A 60 6.61 -1.74 -19.31
N LEU A 61 7.74 -1.38 -18.70
CA LEU A 61 8.90 -0.81 -19.37
C LEU A 61 10.15 -1.65 -19.02
N PRO A 62 10.95 -2.08 -20.02
CA PRO A 62 12.18 -2.83 -19.75
C PRO A 62 13.21 -1.91 -19.06
N SER A 63 13.56 -2.23 -17.82
CA SER A 63 14.51 -1.46 -17.00
C SER A 63 15.98 -1.75 -17.30
N GLU A 64 16.28 -2.81 -18.07
CA GLU A 64 17.66 -3.20 -18.41
C GLU A 64 18.31 -2.26 -19.43
N ASP A 65 17.52 -1.57 -20.25
CA ASP A 65 18.01 -0.76 -21.37
C ASP A 65 17.76 0.76 -21.21
N PHE A 66 17.08 1.19 -20.15
CA PHE A 66 16.63 2.59 -20.00
C PHE A 66 16.74 3.13 -18.58
N ASN A 67 17.18 4.37 -18.47
CA ASN A 67 17.00 5.16 -17.24
C ASN A 67 15.53 5.65 -17.19
N ILE A 68 14.69 4.98 -16.41
CA ILE A 68 13.26 5.27 -16.32
C ILE A 68 13.03 6.46 -15.37
N THR A 69 12.59 7.59 -15.92
CA THR A 69 12.09 8.73 -15.13
C THR A 69 10.58 8.83 -15.30
N ILE A 70 9.82 8.69 -14.21
CA ILE A 70 8.36 8.72 -14.22
C ILE A 70 7.89 10.09 -13.76
N ALA A 71 7.33 10.87 -14.68
CA ALA A 71 6.71 12.16 -14.36
C ALA A 71 5.20 11.96 -14.11
N THR A 72 4.70 12.48 -12.99
CA THR A 72 3.28 12.39 -12.64
C THR A 72 2.81 13.65 -11.91
N SER A 73 1.51 13.93 -11.95
CA SER A 73 0.92 15.06 -11.23
C SER A 73 0.80 14.77 -9.73
N ARG A 74 0.74 15.82 -8.91
CA ARG A 74 0.47 15.70 -7.47
C ARG A 74 -0.78 14.86 -7.18
N GLU A 75 -1.85 15.09 -7.93
CA GLU A 75 -3.11 14.33 -7.83
C GLU A 75 -2.93 12.84 -8.13
N ASN A 76 -2.23 12.50 -9.21
CA ASN A 76 -2.00 11.11 -9.59
C ASN A 76 -1.09 10.40 -8.58
N LEU A 77 -0.04 11.08 -8.10
CA LEU A 77 0.84 10.55 -7.05
C LEU A 77 0.07 10.34 -5.75
N GLY A 78 -0.77 11.29 -5.35
CA GLY A 78 -1.62 11.17 -4.17
C GLY A 78 -2.55 9.95 -4.24
N ARG A 79 -3.21 9.75 -5.37
CA ARG A 79 -4.03 8.54 -5.60
C ARG A 79 -3.22 7.25 -5.55
N MET A 80 -2.03 7.25 -6.14
CA MET A 80 -1.13 6.09 -6.13
C MET A 80 -0.72 5.74 -4.69
N LEU A 81 -0.33 6.73 -3.88
CA LEU A 81 0.03 6.52 -2.48
C LEU A 81 -1.15 6.05 -1.63
N ALA A 82 -2.34 6.62 -1.83
CA ALA A 82 -3.56 6.18 -1.15
C ALA A 82 -3.89 4.71 -1.48
N SER A 83 -3.81 4.34 -2.76
CA SER A 83 -3.99 2.96 -3.22
C SER A 83 -2.96 2.02 -2.61
N ALA A 84 -1.67 2.41 -2.60
CA ALA A 84 -0.60 1.62 -1.99
C ALA A 84 -0.81 1.40 -0.49
N MET A 85 -1.25 2.43 0.26
CA MET A 85 -1.58 2.29 1.68
C MET A 85 -2.72 1.30 1.93
N LEU A 86 -3.81 1.40 1.15
CA LEU A 86 -4.95 0.47 1.26
C LEU A 86 -4.56 -0.97 0.93
N ASN A 87 -3.76 -1.16 -0.14
CA ASN A 87 -3.27 -2.48 -0.53
C ASN A 87 -2.33 -3.07 0.52
N GLY A 88 -1.45 -2.28 1.12
CA GLY A 88 -0.57 -2.73 2.20
C GLY A 88 -1.37 -3.20 3.42
N TYR A 89 -2.38 -2.44 3.84
CA TYR A 89 -3.29 -2.85 4.92
C TYR A 89 -4.03 -4.15 4.59
N PHE A 90 -4.56 -4.28 3.37
CA PHE A 90 -5.24 -5.50 2.92
C PHE A 90 -4.31 -6.71 2.93
N LEU A 91 -3.09 -6.58 2.39
CA LEU A 91 -2.11 -7.67 2.36
C LEU A 91 -1.74 -8.13 3.76
N ARG A 92 -1.57 -7.21 4.71
CA ARG A 92 -1.30 -7.56 6.11
C ARG A 92 -2.45 -8.37 6.73
N ASN A 93 -3.70 -8.01 6.45
CA ASN A 93 -4.85 -8.77 6.94
C ASN A 93 -4.92 -10.18 6.33
N VAL A 94 -4.65 -10.31 5.03
CA VAL A 94 -4.60 -11.61 4.35
C VAL A 94 -3.51 -12.48 4.96
N GLU A 95 -2.33 -11.93 5.19
CA GLU A 95 -1.22 -12.63 5.81
C GLU A 95 -1.56 -13.11 7.23
N GLN A 96 -2.07 -12.22 8.09
CA GLN A 96 -2.47 -12.57 9.46
C GLN A 96 -3.49 -13.72 9.48
N ARG A 97 -4.44 -13.70 8.53
CA ARG A 97 -5.41 -14.78 8.38
C ARG A 97 -4.74 -16.08 7.94
N MET A 98 -3.83 -16.03 6.97
CA MET A 98 -3.08 -17.22 6.54
C MET A 98 -2.22 -17.80 7.67
N GLU A 99 -1.55 -16.96 8.46
CA GLU A 99 -0.75 -17.38 9.62
C GLU A 99 -1.63 -18.02 10.69
N PHE A 100 -2.79 -17.43 10.96
CA PHE A 100 -3.78 -17.99 11.88
C PHE A 100 -4.29 -19.36 11.40
N GLU A 101 -4.68 -19.49 10.13
CA GLU A 101 -5.13 -20.76 9.54
C GLU A 101 -4.04 -21.84 9.63
N LYS A 102 -2.77 -21.50 9.39
CA LYS A 102 -1.63 -22.41 9.58
C LYS A 102 -1.49 -22.87 11.04
N SER A 103 -1.62 -21.94 11.99
CA SER A 103 -1.51 -22.26 13.42
C SER A 103 -2.63 -23.20 13.90
N LEU A 104 -3.86 -23.02 13.40
CA LEU A 104 -4.99 -23.91 13.71
C LEU A 104 -4.81 -25.31 13.13
N ASN A 105 -4.30 -25.42 11.90
CA ASN A 105 -4.04 -26.72 11.28
C ASN A 105 -2.92 -27.47 12.00
N ALA A 106 -1.87 -26.77 12.44
CA ALA A 106 -0.76 -27.36 13.21
C ALA A 106 -1.16 -27.83 14.61
N VAL A 107 -2.27 -27.35 15.17
CA VAL A 107 -2.82 -27.81 16.46
C VAL A 107 -3.73 -29.04 16.31
N ASN A 108 -4.24 -29.29 15.09
CA ASN A 108 -5.14 -30.41 14.80
C ASN A 108 -4.42 -31.66 14.26
N GLU A 109 -3.07 -31.65 14.26
CA GLU A 109 -2.18 -32.78 13.90
C GLU A 109 -1.45 -33.30 15.13
#